data_AF-A0A132GQL5-F1
#
_entry.id   AF-A0A132GQL5-F1
#
_cell.length_a   1.000
_cell.length_b   1.000
_cell.length_c   1.000
_cell.angle_alpha   90.00
_cell.angle_beta   90.00
_cell.angle_gamma   90.00
#
_symmetry.space_group_name_H-M   'P 1'
#
loop_
_entity.id
_entity.type
_entity.pdbx_description
1 polymer ?
#
loop_
_entity_poly.entity_id
_entity_poly.type
_entity_poly.pdbx_seq_one_letter_code
_entity_poly.pdbx_strand_id
1 'polypeptide(L)'
;GLYTHDFRCWLEREGITYYVVDPKRMHHFAPPQGIKGIRQTKTDKADAFRIAIYCSLFHESMEPSKLPPAAYFSLKRLLAERRQYVKQSVLYRQQLNDISVYDSVSTRMRKEDELAHLRNNIRQTDKEMKSVIDSDPAIKQNYDLLTSIVGVGLVVAVTAIVLTENFTTFTNPRKYASYIAIAPFPHESGTSVRGATRVSKQGFRQAKADLSVSVLNAITHDAELREYWLRKKTEGKHTGTVLNAVKFKIVLRMFAVVKRGKPYVNTKGYKG
;
A
#
# COMPACT_ATOMS: atom_id res chain seq x y z
N GLY A 1 2.73 14.60 -1.24
CA GLY A 1 4.07 14.06 -1.52
C GLY A 1 5.05 14.62 -0.51
N LEU A 2 6.36 14.38 -0.64
CA LEU A 2 7.36 15.12 0.16
C LEU A 2 7.26 16.64 -0.09
N TYR A 3 6.94 17.05 -1.33
CA TYR A 3 6.68 18.44 -1.72
C TYR A 3 5.64 19.19 -0.88
N THR A 4 4.69 18.48 -0.26
CA THR A 4 3.65 19.11 0.57
C THR A 4 3.93 19.00 2.06
N HIS A 5 5.00 18.28 2.47
CA HIS A 5 5.28 18.03 3.88
C HIS A 5 5.66 19.33 4.61
N ASP A 6 6.68 20.02 4.12
CA ASP A 6 7.21 21.20 4.80
C ASP A 6 6.19 22.33 4.84
N PHE A 7 5.40 22.46 3.76
CA PHE A 7 4.28 23.40 3.72
C PHE A 7 3.19 23.06 4.75
N ARG A 8 2.83 21.78 4.90
CA ARG A 8 1.87 21.35 5.94
C ARG A 8 2.42 21.56 7.36
N CYS A 9 3.70 21.29 7.57
CA CYS A 9 4.37 21.58 8.84
C CYS A 9 4.31 23.07 9.17
N TRP A 10 4.55 23.93 8.17
CA TRP A 10 4.44 25.38 8.34
C TRP A 10 2.99 25.80 8.66
N LEU A 11 2.00 25.31 7.91
CA LEU A 11 0.58 25.59 8.17
C LEU A 11 0.16 25.23 9.59
N GLU A 12 0.59 24.08 10.12
CA GLU A 12 0.26 23.69 11.49
C GLU A 12 0.98 24.52 12.55
N ARG A 13 2.23 24.92 12.31
CA ARG A 13 2.96 25.83 13.21
C ARG A 13 2.28 27.19 13.32
N GLU A 14 1.73 27.69 12.22
CA GLU A 14 0.98 28.94 12.17
C GLU A 14 -0.50 28.79 12.62
N GLY A 15 -0.94 27.58 12.98
CA GLY A 15 -2.32 27.32 13.37
C GLY A 15 -3.34 27.47 12.23
N ILE A 16 -2.89 27.41 10.97
CA ILE A 16 -3.73 27.57 9.78
C ILE A 16 -4.42 26.24 9.46
N THR A 17 -5.75 26.27 9.42
CA THR A 17 -6.56 25.11 9.00
C THR A 17 -6.40 24.87 7.50
N TYR A 18 -6.16 23.62 7.12
CA TYR A 18 -5.98 23.24 5.71
C TYR A 18 -6.67 21.91 5.38
N TYR A 19 -6.90 21.70 4.08
CA TYR A 19 -7.55 20.51 3.55
C TYR A 19 -6.67 19.89 2.45
N VAL A 20 -6.38 18.60 2.56
CA VAL A 20 -5.66 17.82 1.55
C VAL A 20 -6.67 17.00 0.77
N VAL A 21 -6.84 17.34 -0.51
CA VAL A 21 -7.76 16.63 -1.41
C VAL A 21 -6.98 15.71 -2.35
N ASP A 22 -7.54 14.52 -2.65
CA ASP A 22 -7.00 13.64 -3.69
C ASP A 22 -6.97 14.37 -5.05
N PRO A 23 -5.79 14.55 -5.66
CA PRO A 23 -5.66 15.20 -6.96
C PRO A 23 -6.54 14.59 -8.05
N LYS A 24 -6.86 13.29 -7.97
CA LYS A 24 -7.76 12.63 -8.94
C LYS A 24 -9.20 13.06 -8.76
N ARG A 25 -9.65 13.26 -7.52
CA ARG A 25 -11.01 13.79 -7.24
C ARG A 25 -11.14 15.20 -7.82
N MET A 26 -10.11 16.04 -7.64
CA MET A 26 -10.04 17.37 -8.24
C MET A 26 -10.00 17.31 -9.77
N HIS A 27 -9.17 16.43 -10.33
CA HIS A 27 -9.01 16.30 -11.78
C HIS A 27 -10.29 15.83 -12.48
N HIS A 28 -11.03 14.91 -11.87
CA HIS A 28 -12.28 14.39 -12.43
C HIS A 28 -13.52 15.22 -12.08
N PHE A 29 -13.42 16.15 -11.13
CA PHE A 29 -14.52 17.02 -10.77
C PHE A 29 -14.97 17.83 -12.00
N ALA A 30 -16.27 17.72 -12.30
CA ALA A 30 -16.93 18.52 -13.31
C ALA A 30 -17.88 19.48 -12.58
N PRO A 31 -17.72 20.81 -12.77
CA PRO A 31 -18.64 21.77 -12.19
C PRO A 31 -20.08 21.58 -12.76
N PRO A 32 -21.12 22.06 -12.04
CA PRO A 32 -22.52 21.94 -12.47
C PRO A 32 -22.79 22.48 -13.88
N GLN A 33 -23.83 21.97 -14.54
CA GLN A 33 -24.22 22.40 -15.89
C GLN A 33 -24.56 23.90 -15.91
N GLY A 34 -24.03 24.62 -16.91
CA GLY A 34 -24.13 26.08 -17.04
C GLY A 34 -22.76 26.78 -17.10
N ILE A 35 -21.72 26.16 -16.56
CA ILE A 35 -20.34 26.65 -16.59
C ILE A 35 -19.59 25.95 -17.74
N LYS A 36 -19.92 26.30 -19.00
CA LYS A 36 -19.23 25.77 -20.20
C LYS A 36 -17.85 26.42 -20.34
N GLY A 37 -16.80 25.61 -20.63
CA GLY A 37 -15.50 26.11 -21.12
C GLY A 37 -14.25 25.63 -20.38
N ILE A 38 -14.34 25.20 -19.12
CA ILE A 38 -13.15 24.88 -18.28
C ILE A 38 -12.41 23.62 -18.75
N ARG A 39 -13.09 22.70 -19.45
CA ARG A 39 -12.45 21.46 -19.93
C ARG A 39 -11.57 21.63 -21.17
N GLN A 40 -11.66 22.75 -21.89
CA GLN A 40 -11.04 22.87 -23.22
C GLN A 40 -9.72 23.66 -23.23
N THR A 41 -9.37 24.35 -22.15
CA THR A 41 -8.14 25.14 -22.06
C THR A 41 -7.47 24.91 -20.70
N LYS A 42 -6.39 24.12 -20.68
CA LYS A 42 -5.52 23.96 -19.50
C LYS A 42 -4.80 25.27 -19.24
N THR A 43 -5.42 26.13 -18.44
CA THR A 43 -4.85 27.41 -18.00
C THR A 43 -4.91 27.46 -16.49
N ASP A 44 -3.91 28.07 -15.86
CA ASP A 44 -3.85 28.20 -14.39
C ASP A 44 -5.10 28.89 -13.83
N LYS A 45 -5.68 29.84 -14.58
CA LYS A 45 -6.94 30.52 -14.22
C LYS A 45 -8.13 29.55 -14.19
N ALA A 46 -8.26 28.69 -15.19
CA ALA A 46 -9.35 27.71 -15.26
C ALA A 46 -9.22 26.64 -14.17
N ASP A 47 -7.99 26.20 -13.86
CA ASP A 47 -7.73 25.28 -12.77
C ASP A 47 -8.00 25.92 -11.39
N ALA A 48 -7.55 27.15 -11.15
CA ALA A 48 -7.85 27.90 -9.92
C ALA A 48 -9.36 28.07 -9.71
N PHE A 49 -10.10 28.43 -10.76
CA PHE A 49 -11.55 28.56 -10.70
C PHE A 49 -12.24 27.23 -10.39
N ARG A 50 -11.79 26.13 -11.00
CA ARG A 50 -12.29 24.79 -10.70
C ARG A 50 -12.03 24.39 -9.24
N ILE A 51 -10.84 24.70 -8.73
CA ILE A 51 -10.48 24.45 -7.33
C ILE A 51 -11.42 25.24 -6.40
N ALA A 52 -11.66 26.52 -6.70
CA ALA A 52 -12.56 27.37 -5.92
C ALA A 52 -14.00 26.82 -5.87
N ILE A 53 -14.55 26.40 -7.01
CA ILE A 53 -15.89 25.78 -7.05
C ILE A 53 -15.91 24.49 -6.24
N TYR A 54 -14.91 23.63 -6.40
CA TYR A 54 -14.83 22.38 -5.63
C TYR A 54 -14.83 22.68 -4.13
N CYS A 55 -13.97 23.58 -3.67
CA CYS A 55 -13.92 23.96 -2.26
C CYS A 55 -15.26 24.53 -1.79
N SER A 56 -15.91 25.41 -2.56
CA SER A 56 -17.21 25.98 -2.19
C SER A 56 -18.35 24.95 -2.12
N LEU A 57 -18.31 23.89 -2.91
CA LEU A 57 -19.38 22.87 -2.89
C LEU A 57 -19.16 21.81 -1.82
N PHE A 58 -17.91 21.52 -1.48
CA PHE A 58 -17.58 20.39 -0.61
C PHE A 58 -17.07 20.81 0.77
N HIS A 59 -16.86 22.10 1.07
CA HIS A 59 -16.22 22.53 2.33
C HIS A 59 -16.91 21.98 3.58
N GLU A 60 -18.25 21.91 3.62
CA GLU A 60 -18.99 21.39 4.77
C GLU A 60 -18.80 19.88 4.97
N SER A 61 -18.52 19.15 3.89
CA SER A 61 -18.29 17.71 3.90
C SER A 61 -16.82 17.32 4.07
N MET A 62 -15.92 18.30 4.05
CA MET A 62 -14.48 18.09 4.17
C MET A 62 -14.05 18.21 5.64
N GLU A 63 -13.27 17.24 6.11
CA GLU A 63 -12.65 17.34 7.43
C GLU A 63 -11.29 18.02 7.33
N PRO A 64 -10.96 18.92 8.27
CA PRO A 64 -9.63 19.50 8.39
C PRO A 64 -8.55 18.42 8.40
N SER A 65 -7.56 18.58 7.55
CA SER A 65 -6.43 17.67 7.51
C SER A 65 -5.49 17.91 8.69
N LYS A 66 -4.92 16.83 9.21
CA LYS A 66 -3.90 16.86 10.26
C LYS A 66 -2.64 16.17 9.79
N LEU A 67 -1.49 16.64 10.24
CA LEU A 67 -0.21 16.06 9.94
C LEU A 67 -0.11 14.71 10.65
N PRO A 68 0.24 13.63 9.94
CA PRO A 68 0.56 12.37 10.58
C PRO A 68 1.71 12.54 11.59
N PRO A 69 1.79 11.68 12.63
CA PRO A 69 2.91 11.68 13.57
C PRO A 69 4.27 11.57 12.88
N ALA A 70 5.34 12.11 13.47
CA ALA A 70 6.68 12.04 12.89
C ALA A 70 7.13 10.60 12.56
N ALA A 71 6.73 9.64 13.38
CA ALA A 71 6.95 8.20 13.17
C ALA A 71 6.41 7.71 11.81
N TYR A 72 5.26 8.23 11.35
CA TYR A 72 4.71 7.92 10.03
C TYR A 72 5.69 8.28 8.91
N PHE A 73 6.26 9.49 8.94
CA PHE A 73 7.18 9.96 7.90
C PHE A 73 8.50 9.19 7.94
N SER A 74 9.00 8.86 9.13
CA SER A 74 10.17 8.01 9.29
C SER A 74 9.95 6.61 8.71
N LEU A 75 8.85 5.93 9.05
CA LEU A 75 8.51 4.62 8.48
C LEU A 75 8.35 4.67 6.95
N LYS A 76 7.74 5.73 6.43
CA LYS A 76 7.57 5.93 4.99
C LYS A 76 8.91 6.05 4.25
N ARG A 77 9.87 6.78 4.85
CA ARG A 77 11.23 6.92 4.30
C ARG A 77 11.99 5.60 4.36
N LEU A 78 11.99 4.93 5.51
CA LEU A 78 12.67 3.65 5.71
C LEU A 78 12.10 2.56 4.78
N LEU A 79 10.78 2.53 4.53
CA LEU A 79 10.20 1.63 3.53
C LEU A 79 10.71 1.89 2.12
N ALA A 80 10.87 3.16 1.73
CA ALA A 80 11.37 3.53 0.42
C ALA A 80 12.85 3.16 0.25
N GLU A 81 13.66 3.43 1.28
CA GLU A 81 15.08 3.06 1.36
C GLU A 81 15.27 1.54 1.30
N ARG A 82 14.59 0.79 2.17
CA ARG A 82 14.62 -0.67 2.16
C ARG A 82 14.28 -1.24 0.78
N ARG A 83 13.28 -0.67 0.11
CA ARG A 83 12.88 -1.08 -1.24
C ARG A 83 14.01 -0.88 -2.24
N GLN A 84 14.73 0.22 -2.15
CA GLN A 84 15.89 0.49 -3.00
C GLN A 84 17.00 -0.54 -2.77
N TYR A 85 17.33 -0.87 -1.52
CA TYR A 85 18.32 -1.93 -1.23
C TYR A 85 17.87 -3.31 -1.71
N VAL A 86 16.61 -3.67 -1.50
CA VAL A 86 16.06 -4.95 -2.01
C VAL A 86 16.17 -5.00 -3.53
N LYS A 87 15.79 -3.94 -4.24
CA LYS A 87 15.89 -3.88 -5.71
C LYS A 87 17.34 -4.09 -6.17
N GLN A 88 18.30 -3.41 -5.56
CA GLN A 88 19.71 -3.59 -5.89
C GLN A 88 20.20 -5.01 -5.59
N SER A 89 19.81 -5.58 -4.43
CA SER A 89 20.22 -6.94 -4.04
C SER A 89 19.74 -8.01 -5.03
N VAL A 90 18.56 -7.81 -5.62
CA VAL A 90 18.02 -8.72 -6.65
C VAL A 90 18.86 -8.63 -7.93
N LEU A 91 19.28 -7.42 -8.33
CA LEU A 91 20.12 -7.24 -9.52
C LEU A 91 21.48 -7.93 -9.37
N TYR A 92 22.18 -7.72 -8.24
CA TYR A 92 23.45 -8.40 -7.99
C TYR A 92 23.29 -9.92 -7.90
N ARG A 93 22.24 -10.40 -7.25
CA ARG A 93 21.94 -11.85 -7.20
C ARG A 93 21.72 -12.42 -8.60
N GLN A 94 21.00 -11.70 -9.46
CA GLN A 94 20.75 -12.14 -10.82
C GLN A 94 22.05 -12.19 -11.64
N GLN A 95 22.87 -11.14 -11.58
CA GLN A 95 24.18 -11.13 -12.26
C GLN A 95 25.09 -12.27 -11.79
N LEU A 96 25.07 -12.57 -10.48
CA LEU A 96 25.82 -13.68 -9.90
C LEU A 96 25.32 -15.05 -10.36
N ASN A 97 24.06 -15.18 -10.76
CA ASN A 97 23.50 -16.44 -11.25
C ASN A 97 23.69 -16.59 -12.77
N ASP A 98 23.35 -15.56 -13.54
CA ASP A 98 23.20 -15.65 -14.99
C ASP A 98 24.52 -15.48 -15.74
N ILE A 99 25.45 -14.67 -15.23
CA ILE A 99 26.63 -14.19 -15.98
C ILE A 99 27.96 -14.47 -15.25
N SER A 100 27.93 -14.85 -13.97
CA SER A 100 29.15 -15.03 -13.16
C SER A 100 30.11 -16.10 -13.66
N VAL A 101 29.66 -17.01 -14.53
CA VAL A 101 30.50 -18.02 -15.18
C VAL A 101 31.55 -17.37 -16.08
N TYR A 102 31.27 -16.18 -16.63
CA TYR A 102 32.19 -15.42 -17.47
C TYR A 102 32.97 -14.34 -16.70
N ASP A 103 32.66 -14.14 -15.41
CA ASP A 103 33.35 -13.16 -14.58
C ASP A 103 34.72 -13.70 -14.13
N SER A 104 35.70 -12.79 -13.99
CA SER A 104 36.90 -13.10 -13.22
C SER A 104 36.56 -13.36 -11.74
N VAL A 105 37.39 -14.15 -11.05
CA VAL A 105 37.24 -14.40 -9.60
C VAL A 105 37.09 -13.08 -8.82
N SER A 106 37.91 -12.08 -9.14
CA SER A 106 37.88 -10.76 -8.48
C SER A 106 36.58 -9.99 -8.75
N THR A 107 35.99 -10.11 -9.94
CA THR A 107 34.70 -9.46 -10.26
C THR A 107 33.56 -10.12 -9.52
N ARG A 108 33.56 -11.45 -9.44
CA ARG A 108 32.59 -12.21 -8.67
C ARG A 108 32.64 -11.85 -7.18
N MET A 109 33.84 -11.80 -6.58
CA MET A 109 34.02 -11.42 -5.18
C MET A 109 33.44 -10.03 -4.88
N ARG A 110 33.75 -9.01 -5.70
CA ARG A 110 33.17 -7.67 -5.53
C ARG A 110 31.64 -7.68 -5.57
N LYS A 111 31.01 -8.46 -6.46
CA LYS A 111 29.55 -8.60 -6.54
C LYS A 111 28.97 -9.31 -5.31
N GLU A 112 29.66 -10.31 -4.77
CA GLU A 112 29.27 -11.02 -3.56
C GLU A 112 29.36 -10.10 -2.31
N ASP A 113 30.42 -9.30 -2.21
CA ASP A 113 30.61 -8.30 -1.15
C ASP A 113 29.52 -7.22 -1.19
N GLU A 114 29.22 -6.66 -2.36
CA GLU A 114 28.13 -5.69 -2.53
C GLU A 114 26.78 -6.30 -2.13
N LEU A 115 26.53 -7.55 -2.51
CA LEU A 115 25.31 -8.25 -2.12
C LEU A 115 25.24 -8.48 -0.61
N ALA A 116 26.36 -8.78 0.05
CA ALA A 116 26.43 -8.92 1.50
C ALA A 116 26.17 -7.58 2.20
N HIS A 117 26.78 -6.49 1.72
CA HIS A 117 26.56 -5.15 2.23
C HIS A 117 25.09 -4.71 2.10
N LEU A 118 24.47 -4.90 0.93
CA LEU A 118 23.05 -4.61 0.73
C LEU A 118 22.13 -5.41 1.66
N ARG A 119 22.45 -6.69 1.93
CA ARG A 119 21.70 -7.51 2.90
C ARG A 119 21.86 -6.99 4.32
N ASN A 120 23.03 -6.50 4.69
CA ASN A 120 23.26 -5.88 6.00
C ASN A 120 22.43 -4.59 6.14
N ASN A 121 22.43 -3.72 5.12
CA ASN A 121 21.65 -2.49 5.13
C ASN A 121 20.16 -2.78 5.27
N ILE A 122 19.62 -3.77 4.54
CA ILE A 122 18.22 -4.21 4.72
C ILE A 122 17.93 -4.61 6.18
N ARG A 123 18.83 -5.35 6.83
CA ARG A 123 18.67 -5.76 8.24
C ARG A 123 18.73 -4.57 9.19
N GLN A 124 19.59 -3.60 8.93
CA GLN A 124 19.70 -2.38 9.73
C GLN A 124 18.43 -1.52 9.58
N THR A 125 17.95 -1.29 8.36
CA THR A 125 16.68 -0.60 8.10
C THR A 125 15.50 -1.34 8.75
N ASP A 126 15.49 -2.68 8.73
CA ASP A 126 14.46 -3.48 9.42
C ASP A 126 14.47 -3.28 10.95
N LYS A 127 15.65 -3.14 11.56
CA LYS A 127 15.78 -2.82 12.99
C LYS A 127 15.33 -1.40 13.30
N GLU A 128 15.71 -0.43 12.47
CA GLU A 128 15.33 0.96 12.66
C GLU A 128 13.80 1.15 12.53
N MET A 129 13.17 0.49 11.55
CA MET A 129 11.70 0.48 11.44
C MET A 129 11.04 -0.04 12.72
N LYS A 130 11.58 -1.10 13.35
CA LYS A 130 11.07 -1.60 14.63
C LYS A 130 11.22 -0.58 15.75
N SER A 131 12.37 0.09 15.84
CA SER A 131 12.59 1.16 16.83
C SER A 131 11.58 2.31 16.67
N VAL A 132 11.26 2.70 15.44
CA VAL A 132 10.27 3.76 15.17
C VAL A 132 8.85 3.27 15.52
N ILE A 133 8.53 2.01 15.26
CA ILE A 133 7.26 1.41 15.69
C ILE A 133 7.14 1.45 17.20
N ASP A 134 8.19 1.03 17.91
CA ASP A 134 8.19 0.96 19.38
C ASP A 134 8.11 2.35 20.05
N SER A 135 8.56 3.41 19.35
CA SER A 135 8.47 4.78 19.87
C SER A 135 7.08 5.40 19.83
N ASP A 136 6.14 4.86 19.04
CA ASP A 136 4.78 5.39 18.87
C ASP A 136 3.75 4.34 19.31
N PRO A 137 3.09 4.52 20.48
CA PRO A 137 2.17 3.52 21.03
C PRO A 137 0.99 3.17 20.12
N ALA A 138 0.46 4.14 19.37
CA ALA A 138 -0.68 3.93 18.49
C ALA A 138 -0.29 3.15 17.23
N ILE A 139 0.90 3.40 16.69
CA ILE A 139 1.47 2.61 15.59
C ILE A 139 1.84 1.22 16.09
N LYS A 140 2.48 1.10 17.26
CA LYS A 140 2.87 -0.18 17.87
C LYS A 140 1.66 -1.10 18.07
N GLN A 141 0.58 -0.58 18.66
CA GLN A 141 -0.64 -1.35 18.88
C GLN A 141 -1.17 -1.94 17.56
N ASN A 142 -1.30 -1.11 16.52
CA ASN A 142 -1.79 -1.60 15.22
C ASN A 142 -0.79 -2.54 14.56
N TYR A 143 0.51 -2.31 14.69
CA TYR A 143 1.54 -3.23 14.20
C TYR A 143 1.43 -4.62 14.86
N ASP A 144 1.28 -4.68 16.17
CA ASP A 144 1.13 -5.93 16.93
C ASP A 144 -0.16 -6.68 16.50
N LEU A 145 -1.26 -5.93 16.29
CA LEU A 145 -2.50 -6.49 15.75
C LEU A 145 -2.32 -7.05 14.33
N LEU A 146 -1.63 -6.34 13.44
CA LEU A 146 -1.42 -6.78 12.07
C LEU A 146 -0.53 -8.02 11.99
N THR A 147 0.56 -8.04 12.75
CA THR A 147 1.54 -9.15 12.74
C THR A 147 1.03 -10.41 13.43
N SER A 148 -0.07 -10.33 14.19
CA SER A 148 -0.81 -11.51 14.66
C SER A 148 -1.47 -12.33 13.54
N ILE A 149 -1.65 -11.75 12.34
CA ILE A 149 -2.24 -12.44 11.18
C ILE A 149 -1.17 -13.28 10.50
N VAL A 150 -1.45 -14.58 10.33
CA VAL A 150 -0.55 -15.49 9.62
C VAL A 150 -0.23 -14.98 8.21
N GLY A 151 1.07 -14.85 7.92
CA GLY A 151 1.58 -14.34 6.65
C GLY A 151 1.80 -12.82 6.60
N VAL A 152 1.34 -12.05 7.59
CA VAL A 152 1.60 -10.60 7.67
C VAL A 152 2.86 -10.34 8.48
N GLY A 153 3.97 -10.07 7.77
CA GLY A 153 5.24 -9.68 8.40
C GLY A 153 5.49 -8.17 8.43
N LEU A 154 6.65 -7.77 8.93
CA LEU A 154 7.09 -6.38 9.10
C LEU A 154 6.75 -5.48 7.90
N VAL A 155 7.22 -5.85 6.71
CA VAL A 155 7.05 -5.03 5.50
C VAL A 155 5.58 -4.80 5.16
N VAL A 156 4.73 -5.83 5.25
CA VAL A 156 3.30 -5.70 4.93
C VAL A 156 2.54 -4.94 6.00
N ALA A 157 2.87 -5.16 7.28
CA ALA A 157 2.28 -4.42 8.38
C ALA A 157 2.60 -2.92 8.27
N VAL A 158 3.88 -2.56 8.14
CA VAL A 158 4.32 -1.16 8.01
C VAL A 158 3.78 -0.53 6.72
N THR A 159 3.74 -1.26 5.61
CA THR A 159 3.15 -0.75 4.37
C THR A 159 1.67 -0.43 4.56
N ALA A 160 0.90 -1.28 5.23
CA ALA A 160 -0.50 -0.99 5.50
C ALA A 160 -0.67 0.22 6.43
N ILE A 161 0.13 0.32 7.49
CA ILE A 161 0.12 1.49 8.40
C ILE A 161 0.44 2.77 7.62
N VAL A 162 1.48 2.78 6.78
CA VAL A 162 1.88 3.96 6.01
C VAL A 162 0.88 4.31 4.90
N LEU A 163 0.27 3.33 4.24
CA LEU A 163 -0.72 3.62 3.19
C LEU A 163 -2.08 4.03 3.73
N THR A 164 -2.38 3.67 4.98
CA THR A 164 -3.65 4.01 5.63
C THR A 164 -3.54 5.13 6.66
N GLU A 165 -2.35 5.71 6.83
CA GLU A 165 -2.05 6.67 7.91
C GLU A 165 -2.51 6.14 9.26
N ASN A 166 -2.08 4.92 9.57
CA ASN A 166 -2.49 4.15 10.74
C ASN A 166 -4.02 3.90 10.81
N PHE A 167 -4.63 3.49 9.69
CA PHE A 167 -6.07 3.18 9.53
C PHE A 167 -7.02 4.37 9.74
N THR A 168 -6.52 5.61 9.71
CA THR A 168 -7.34 6.81 9.79
C THR A 168 -7.96 7.20 8.44
N THR A 169 -7.22 7.01 7.33
CA THR A 169 -7.68 7.42 5.98
C THR A 169 -8.58 6.39 5.28
N PHE A 170 -8.53 5.13 5.72
CA PHE A 170 -9.36 4.06 5.18
C PHE A 170 -10.14 3.37 6.29
N THR A 171 -11.46 3.49 6.25
CA THR A 171 -12.38 2.69 7.10
C THR A 171 -12.94 1.47 6.37
N ASN A 172 -12.91 1.48 5.03
CA ASN A 172 -13.47 0.42 4.19
C ASN A 172 -12.37 -0.43 3.54
N PRO A 173 -12.28 -1.73 3.85
CA PRO A 173 -11.25 -2.62 3.28
C PRO A 173 -11.35 -2.76 1.76
N ARG A 174 -12.54 -2.59 1.15
CA ARG A 174 -12.71 -2.62 -0.31
C ARG A 174 -12.06 -1.41 -0.98
N LYS A 175 -12.17 -0.22 -0.37
CA LYS A 175 -11.50 1.00 -0.86
C LYS A 175 -9.99 0.83 -0.81
N TYR A 176 -9.47 0.28 0.29
CA TYR A 176 -8.03 -0.03 0.40
C TYR A 176 -7.59 -1.09 -0.61
N ALA A 177 -8.31 -2.20 -0.76
CA ALA A 177 -7.99 -3.24 -1.74
C ALA A 177 -8.00 -2.72 -3.19
N SER A 178 -8.88 -1.76 -3.49
CA SER A 178 -8.89 -1.05 -4.77
C SER A 178 -7.65 -0.16 -4.94
N TYR A 179 -7.31 0.61 -3.89
CA TYR A 179 -6.14 1.48 -3.86
C TYR A 179 -4.82 0.73 -4.08
N ILE A 180 -4.69 -0.49 -3.55
CA ILE A 180 -3.50 -1.34 -3.77
C ILE A 180 -3.64 -2.31 -4.96
N ALA A 181 -4.62 -2.10 -5.85
CA ALA A 181 -4.81 -2.88 -7.09
C ALA A 181 -5.03 -4.40 -6.90
N ILE A 182 -5.75 -4.78 -5.85
CA ILE A 182 -6.17 -6.16 -5.56
C ILE A 182 -7.62 -6.40 -5.94
N ALA A 183 -8.49 -5.42 -5.72
CA ALA A 183 -9.90 -5.51 -6.12
C ALA A 183 -10.03 -5.42 -7.65
N PRO A 184 -10.69 -6.39 -8.29
CA PRO A 184 -10.90 -6.37 -9.73
C PRO A 184 -12.10 -5.44 -10.05
N PHE A 185 -11.96 -4.62 -11.09
CA PHE A 185 -13.03 -3.76 -11.59
C PHE A 185 -13.71 -4.40 -12.81
N PRO A 186 -15.06 -4.48 -12.84
CA PRO A 186 -15.77 -4.88 -14.05
C PRO A 186 -15.43 -3.89 -15.16
N HIS A 187 -15.09 -4.42 -16.34
CA HIS A 187 -14.87 -3.60 -17.52
C HIS A 187 -16.16 -3.61 -18.33
N GLU A 188 -17.11 -2.79 -17.89
CA GLU A 188 -18.42 -2.64 -18.50
C GLU A 188 -18.49 -1.31 -19.23
N SER A 189 -18.72 -1.36 -20.54
CA SER A 189 -18.95 -0.20 -21.42
C SER A 189 -20.26 -0.45 -22.14
N GLY A 190 -21.34 0.20 -21.68
CA GLY A 190 -22.69 -0.03 -22.21
C GLY A 190 -23.24 -1.43 -21.92
N THR A 191 -24.29 -1.84 -22.64
CA THR A 191 -24.95 -3.14 -22.48
C THR A 191 -24.25 -4.29 -23.22
N SER A 192 -23.27 -3.99 -24.07
CA SER A 192 -22.71 -4.94 -25.05
C SER A 192 -21.24 -5.33 -24.80
N VAL A 193 -20.51 -4.65 -23.91
CA VAL A 193 -19.10 -4.97 -23.62
C VAL A 193 -18.93 -5.46 -22.18
N ARG A 194 -18.82 -6.78 -21.99
CA ARG A 194 -18.38 -7.43 -20.74
C ARG A 194 -16.94 -7.92 -20.89
N GLY A 195 -15.98 -7.03 -20.68
CA GLY A 195 -14.56 -7.40 -20.67
C GLY A 195 -14.17 -8.12 -19.39
N ALA A 196 -13.07 -8.89 -19.42
CA ALA A 196 -12.51 -9.53 -18.22
C ALA A 196 -12.23 -8.49 -17.12
N THR A 197 -12.65 -8.80 -15.89
CA THR A 197 -12.47 -7.93 -14.72
C THR A 197 -10.96 -7.69 -14.48
N ARG A 198 -10.52 -6.44 -14.52
CA ARG A 198 -9.09 -6.07 -14.42
C ARG A 198 -8.83 -5.27 -13.15
N VAL A 199 -7.67 -5.49 -12.53
CA VAL A 199 -7.21 -4.61 -11.44
C VAL A 199 -6.70 -3.29 -12.02
N SER A 200 -6.82 -2.21 -11.25
CA SER A 200 -6.32 -0.90 -11.67
C SER A 200 -4.81 -0.95 -11.96
N LYS A 201 -4.41 -0.40 -13.12
CA LYS A 201 -2.99 -0.18 -13.46
C LYS A 201 -2.35 0.90 -12.57
N GLN A 202 -3.12 1.70 -11.84
CA GLN A 202 -2.69 2.90 -11.12
C GLN A 202 -2.58 2.72 -9.59
N GLY A 203 -2.87 1.54 -9.03
CA GLY A 203 -2.75 1.32 -7.58
C GLY A 203 -1.30 1.21 -7.11
N PHE A 204 -1.08 1.22 -5.79
CA PHE A 204 0.24 0.94 -5.18
C PHE A 204 0.65 -0.51 -5.45
N ARG A 205 1.15 -0.78 -6.67
CA ARG A 205 1.51 -2.11 -7.15
C ARG A 205 2.54 -2.80 -6.27
N GLN A 206 3.37 -2.02 -5.58
CA GLN A 206 4.32 -2.56 -4.62
C GLN A 206 3.60 -3.25 -3.46
N ALA A 207 2.58 -2.63 -2.86
CA ALA A 207 1.84 -3.26 -1.76
C ALA A 207 1.17 -4.57 -2.20
N LYS A 208 0.71 -4.65 -3.46
CA LYS A 208 0.25 -5.91 -4.06
C LYS A 208 1.36 -6.95 -4.18
N ALA A 209 2.56 -6.55 -4.59
CA ALA A 209 3.72 -7.44 -4.69
C ALA A 209 4.12 -7.97 -3.31
N ASP A 210 4.22 -7.11 -2.31
CA ASP A 210 4.56 -7.47 -0.93
C ASP A 210 3.52 -8.44 -0.33
N LEU A 211 2.22 -8.18 -0.57
CA LEU A 211 1.15 -9.12 -0.21
C LEU A 211 1.19 -10.44 -0.98
N SER A 212 1.80 -10.48 -2.18
CA SER A 212 1.93 -11.74 -2.93
C SER A 212 2.85 -12.71 -2.21
N VAL A 213 3.97 -12.21 -1.68
CA VAL A 213 4.91 -13.01 -0.88
C VAL A 213 4.24 -13.48 0.41
N SER A 214 3.47 -12.60 1.05
CA SER A 214 2.73 -12.91 2.27
C SER A 214 1.69 -14.02 2.07
N VAL A 215 1.00 -14.02 0.92
CA VAL A 215 0.02 -15.06 0.59
C VAL A 215 0.62 -16.45 0.48
N LEU A 216 1.85 -16.57 -0.05
CA LEU A 216 2.52 -17.87 -0.16
C LEU A 216 2.75 -18.48 1.22
N ASN A 217 3.23 -17.68 2.19
CA ASN A 217 3.38 -18.13 3.57
C ASN A 217 2.03 -18.40 4.24
N ALA A 218 1.04 -17.56 3.98
CA ALA A 218 -0.29 -17.68 4.57
C ALA A 218 -1.00 -18.97 4.12
N ILE A 219 -0.96 -19.33 2.84
CA ILE A 219 -1.57 -20.57 2.33
C ILE A 219 -0.87 -21.81 2.91
N THR A 220 0.42 -21.72 3.24
CA THR A 220 1.17 -22.84 3.83
C THR A 220 0.81 -23.07 5.30
N HIS A 221 0.63 -21.99 6.06
CA HIS A 221 0.52 -22.06 7.53
C HIS A 221 -0.87 -21.74 8.11
N ASP A 222 -1.80 -21.23 7.29
CA ASP A 222 -3.18 -20.95 7.68
C ASP A 222 -4.14 -21.89 6.97
N ALA A 223 -4.70 -22.86 7.71
CA ALA A 223 -5.60 -23.87 7.17
C ALA A 223 -6.85 -23.25 6.51
N GLU A 224 -7.41 -22.17 7.05
CA GLU A 224 -8.59 -21.52 6.48
C GLU A 224 -8.28 -20.86 5.13
N LEU A 225 -7.12 -20.18 5.02
CA LEU A 225 -6.68 -19.60 3.74
C LEU A 225 -6.30 -20.67 2.74
N ARG A 226 -5.69 -21.78 3.19
CA ARG A 226 -5.35 -22.93 2.34
C ARG A 226 -6.59 -23.55 1.71
N GLU A 227 -7.59 -23.87 2.52
CA GLU A 227 -8.86 -24.41 2.03
C GLU A 227 -9.57 -23.43 1.09
N TYR A 228 -9.59 -22.14 1.43
CA TYR A 228 -10.16 -21.11 0.57
C TYR A 228 -9.45 -21.04 -0.79
N TRP A 229 -8.12 -21.11 -0.79
CA TRP A 229 -7.31 -21.14 -2.01
C TRP A 229 -7.60 -22.38 -2.85
N LEU A 230 -7.61 -23.58 -2.24
CA LEU A 230 -7.90 -24.84 -2.92
C LEU A 230 -9.31 -24.82 -3.55
N ARG A 231 -10.33 -24.43 -2.79
CA ARG A 231 -11.71 -24.32 -3.28
C ARG A 231 -11.83 -23.33 -4.45
N LYS A 232 -11.13 -22.20 -4.40
CA LYS A 232 -11.14 -21.22 -5.50
C LYS A 232 -10.40 -21.72 -6.74
N LYS A 233 -9.41 -22.59 -6.58
CA LYS A 233 -8.69 -23.24 -7.68
C LYS A 233 -9.56 -24.31 -8.36
N THR A 234 -10.33 -25.09 -7.60
CA THR A 234 -11.26 -26.09 -8.16
C THR A 234 -12.44 -25.47 -8.91
N GLU A 235 -12.79 -24.21 -8.62
CA GLU A 235 -13.76 -23.41 -9.39
C GLU A 235 -13.28 -23.06 -10.83
N GLY A 236 -12.12 -23.56 -11.29
CA GLY A 236 -11.58 -23.33 -12.64
C GLY A 236 -11.04 -21.92 -12.89
N LYS A 237 -10.87 -21.11 -11.84
CA LYS A 237 -10.41 -19.71 -11.96
C LYS A 237 -8.91 -19.64 -12.22
N HIS A 238 -8.51 -18.67 -13.04
CA HIS A 238 -7.10 -18.37 -13.26
C HIS A 238 -6.35 -18.10 -11.95
N THR A 239 -5.16 -18.69 -11.79
CA THR A 239 -4.35 -18.66 -10.56
C THR A 239 -4.15 -17.25 -10.00
N GLY A 240 -3.89 -16.27 -10.86
CA GLY A 240 -3.72 -14.87 -10.44
C GLY A 240 -4.99 -14.26 -9.81
N THR A 241 -6.18 -14.66 -10.28
CA THR A 241 -7.47 -14.23 -9.71
C THR A 241 -7.68 -14.85 -8.34
N VAL A 242 -7.35 -16.14 -8.20
CA VAL A 242 -7.41 -16.86 -6.93
C VAL A 242 -6.49 -16.21 -5.90
N LEU A 243 -5.23 -15.93 -6.27
CA LEU A 243 -4.28 -15.26 -5.37
C LEU A 243 -4.76 -13.87 -4.94
N ASN A 244 -5.33 -13.07 -5.85
CA ASN A 244 -5.90 -11.77 -5.47
C ASN A 244 -7.07 -11.91 -4.48
N ALA A 245 -7.90 -12.95 -4.63
CA ALA A 245 -8.96 -13.24 -3.68
C ALA A 245 -8.42 -13.61 -2.28
N VAL A 246 -7.32 -14.37 -2.20
CA VAL A 246 -6.65 -14.67 -0.92
C VAL A 246 -6.04 -13.41 -0.30
N LYS A 247 -5.36 -12.57 -1.10
CA LYS A 247 -4.86 -11.27 -0.61
C LYS A 247 -5.99 -10.40 -0.04
N PHE A 248 -7.14 -10.39 -0.71
CA PHE A 248 -8.29 -9.64 -0.23
C PHE A 248 -8.81 -10.18 1.11
N LYS A 249 -8.81 -11.51 1.33
CA LYS A 249 -9.10 -12.09 2.65
C LYS A 249 -8.12 -11.62 3.73
N ILE A 250 -6.81 -11.55 3.43
CA ILE A 250 -5.82 -11.00 4.36
C ILE A 250 -6.14 -9.53 4.68
N VAL A 251 -6.43 -8.71 3.67
CA VAL A 251 -6.84 -7.31 3.86
C VAL A 251 -8.08 -7.20 4.75
N LEU A 252 -9.09 -8.05 4.55
CA LEU A 252 -10.28 -8.08 5.42
C LEU A 252 -9.90 -8.37 6.88
N ARG A 253 -8.99 -9.33 7.11
CA ARG A 253 -8.49 -9.65 8.45
C ARG A 253 -7.74 -8.47 9.07
N MET A 254 -6.89 -7.78 8.31
CA MET A 254 -6.15 -6.59 8.77
C MET A 254 -7.11 -5.51 9.29
N PHE A 255 -8.15 -5.17 8.51
CA PHE A 255 -9.15 -4.19 8.93
C PHE A 255 -9.99 -4.68 10.12
N ALA A 256 -10.29 -5.98 10.19
CA ALA A 256 -11.06 -6.56 11.29
C ALA A 256 -10.31 -6.53 12.63
N VAL A 257 -9.01 -6.90 12.65
CA VAL A 257 -8.22 -6.89 13.90
C VAL A 257 -8.01 -5.48 14.42
N VAL A 258 -7.75 -4.51 13.54
CA VAL A 258 -7.60 -3.09 13.91
C VAL A 258 -8.93 -2.55 14.44
N LYS A 259 -10.04 -2.77 13.72
CA LYS A 259 -11.37 -2.32 14.17
C LYS A 259 -11.78 -2.91 15.52
N ARG A 260 -11.42 -4.17 15.77
CA ARG A 260 -11.76 -4.87 17.02
C ARG A 260 -10.78 -4.57 18.15
N GLY A 261 -9.57 -4.09 17.85
CA GLY A 261 -8.50 -3.90 18.83
C GLY A 261 -7.99 -5.19 19.47
N LYS A 262 -8.21 -6.37 18.83
CA LYS A 262 -7.81 -7.67 19.39
C LYS A 262 -7.06 -8.52 18.36
N PRO A 263 -5.97 -9.21 18.75
CA PRO A 263 -5.17 -10.06 17.87
C PRO A 263 -6.00 -11.08 17.08
N TYR A 264 -5.52 -11.46 15.90
CA TYR A 264 -6.12 -12.51 15.10
C TYR A 264 -6.09 -13.84 15.86
N VAL A 265 -7.21 -14.57 15.84
CA VAL A 265 -7.34 -15.89 16.47
C VAL A 265 -7.63 -16.89 15.37
N ASN A 266 -6.74 -17.88 15.20
CA ASN A 266 -6.95 -18.96 14.26
C ASN A 266 -7.89 -20.01 14.91
N THR A 267 -9.18 -19.93 14.59
CA THR A 267 -10.21 -20.82 15.16
C THR A 267 -10.14 -22.25 14.64
N LYS A 268 -9.42 -22.52 13.55
CA LYS A 268 -9.21 -23.88 13.02
C LYS A 268 -8.01 -24.60 13.63
N GLY A 269 -7.08 -23.88 14.26
CA GLY A 269 -5.94 -24.47 14.97
C GLY A 269 -6.32 -25.20 16.27
N TYR A 270 -7.53 -24.98 16.79
CA TYR A 270 -8.05 -25.61 18.01
C TYR A 270 -8.94 -26.84 17.75
N LYS A 271 -9.13 -27.24 16.49
CA LYS A 271 -9.92 -28.44 16.12
C LYS A 271 -9.07 -29.70 15.94
N GLY A 272 -7.89 -29.73 16.57
CA GLY A 272 -6.99 -30.88 16.60
C GLY A 272 -6.97 -31.51 17.97
#